data_AF-W4L360-F1
#
_entry.id   AF-W4L360-F1
#
_cell.length_a   1.000
_cell.length_b   1.000
_cell.length_c   1.000
_cell.angle_alpha   90.00
_cell.angle_beta   90.00
_cell.angle_gamma   90.00
#
_symmetry.space_group_name_H-M   'P 1'
#
loop_
_entity.id
_entity.type
_entity.pdbx_description
1 polymer ?
#
loop_
_entity_poly.entity_id
_entity_poly.type
_entity_poly.pdbx_seq_one_letter_code
_entity_poly.pdbx_strand_id
1 'polypeptide(L)'
;PETGSTGVFRSPSGMANGIAFDAACDMLVAEGADFGGRRITRTYMPRPESQPESPLRLQPGLADIVAGLFNEASFNAPNDLVIDEQGRIYFTDPHYTGHEPVEQEVNGVYRIDTDGTVHRIISELIQPNGIALSADQRTLYVADFSNRGEGDALIAYDLRANGSVALREVLIAYPQRGADSMAVDTEGNLWTAVLDTSRPGIYAYTPEGEERAYIPLNSPFGTAFGRGSQRHVLYITASNNLHRIIVRKEGYHLPTSVEGSRKP
;
A
#
# COMPACT_ATOMS: atom_id res chain seq x y z
N PRO A 1 17.32 9.65 -1.94
CA PRO A 1 17.77 10.07 -3.30
C PRO A 1 19.23 10.56 -3.29
N GLU A 2 20.07 10.09 -4.22
CA GLU A 2 21.48 10.51 -4.35
C GLU A 2 21.61 12.01 -4.66
N THR A 3 20.65 12.57 -5.40
CA THR A 3 20.64 13.98 -5.81
C THR A 3 20.09 14.93 -4.77
N GLY A 4 19.42 14.42 -3.73
CA GLY A 4 18.70 15.23 -2.72
C GLY A 4 17.60 16.15 -3.28
N SER A 5 17.29 16.06 -4.57
CA SER A 5 16.31 16.92 -5.25
C SER A 5 14.98 16.18 -5.41
N THR A 6 13.87 16.91 -5.35
CA THR A 6 12.52 16.41 -5.64
C THR A 6 11.92 17.18 -6.81
N GLY A 7 10.99 16.56 -7.52
CA GLY A 7 10.31 17.15 -8.66
C GLY A 7 8.93 16.53 -8.84
N VAL A 8 8.06 17.22 -9.59
CA VAL A 8 6.74 16.71 -9.92
C VAL A 8 6.88 15.54 -10.90
N PHE A 9 6.35 14.38 -10.53
CA PHE A 9 6.31 13.21 -11.41
C PHE A 9 5.12 13.23 -12.37
N ARG A 10 3.91 13.54 -11.87
CA ARG A 10 2.67 13.59 -12.64
C ARG A 10 1.73 14.68 -12.12
N SER A 11 1.17 15.49 -13.02
CA SER A 11 0.17 16.52 -12.69
C SER A 11 -0.88 16.63 -13.81
N PRO A 12 -2.19 16.54 -13.51
CA PRO A 12 -2.76 16.24 -12.19
C PRO A 12 -2.42 14.80 -11.74
N SER A 13 -2.25 14.60 -10.43
CA SER A 13 -1.94 13.26 -9.88
C SER A 13 -3.18 12.37 -9.73
N GLY A 14 -4.39 12.94 -9.79
CA GLY A 14 -5.65 12.24 -9.52
C GLY A 14 -5.91 12.02 -8.02
N MET A 15 -5.34 12.86 -7.15
CA MET A 15 -5.28 12.61 -5.69
C MET A 15 -4.61 11.27 -5.38
N ALA A 16 -3.44 11.05 -6.01
CA ALA A 16 -2.59 9.91 -5.72
C ALA A 16 -2.26 9.84 -4.22
N ASN A 17 -2.52 8.67 -3.63
CA ASN A 17 -2.24 8.39 -2.24
C ASN A 17 -1.24 7.23 -2.15
N GLY A 18 -1.69 5.99 -1.92
CA GLY A 18 -0.86 4.80 -1.91
C GLY A 18 -0.27 4.47 -3.27
N ILE A 19 0.99 4.02 -3.25
CA ILE A 19 1.78 3.69 -4.45
C ILE A 19 2.52 2.38 -4.21
N ALA A 20 2.41 1.45 -5.15
CA ALA A 20 3.23 0.24 -5.19
C ALA A 20 3.84 0.03 -6.58
N PHE A 21 4.83 -0.84 -6.65
CA PHE A 21 5.46 -1.25 -7.93
C PHE A 21 5.26 -2.74 -8.15
N ASP A 22 4.79 -3.11 -9.34
CA ASP A 22 4.63 -4.52 -9.70
C ASP A 22 5.97 -5.19 -10.06
N ALA A 23 5.94 -6.50 -10.34
CA ALA A 23 7.11 -7.28 -10.76
C ALA A 23 7.71 -6.82 -12.11
N ALA A 24 6.95 -6.03 -12.87
CA ALA A 24 7.37 -5.39 -14.10
C ALA A 24 7.99 -3.99 -13.87
N CYS A 25 8.04 -3.55 -12.61
CA CYS A 25 8.45 -2.22 -12.15
C CYS A 25 7.53 -1.09 -12.63
N ASP A 26 6.29 -1.39 -13.03
CA ASP A 26 5.29 -0.35 -13.29
C ASP A 26 4.70 0.18 -12.00
N MET A 27 4.36 1.45 -11.99
CA MET A 27 3.85 2.14 -10.82
C MET A 27 2.33 2.03 -10.77
N LEU A 28 1.80 1.38 -9.75
CA LEU A 28 0.38 1.35 -9.43
C LEU A 28 0.05 2.41 -8.39
N VAL A 29 -1.07 3.10 -8.57
CA VAL A 29 -1.47 4.23 -7.74
C VAL A 29 -2.93 4.09 -7.35
N ALA A 30 -3.23 4.24 -6.06
CA ALA A 30 -4.56 4.48 -5.55
C ALA A 30 -4.87 5.98 -5.67
N GLU A 31 -5.85 6.32 -6.50
CA GLU A 31 -6.34 7.68 -6.71
C GLU A 31 -7.61 7.88 -5.89
N GLY A 32 -7.54 8.77 -4.89
CA GLY A 32 -8.63 9.04 -3.95
C GLY A 32 -9.77 9.89 -4.54
N ALA A 33 -10.63 10.38 -3.64
CA ALA A 33 -11.71 11.33 -3.93
C ALA A 33 -11.25 12.79 -3.75
N ASP A 34 -12.21 13.72 -3.67
CA ASP A 34 -12.00 15.17 -3.59
C ASP A 34 -11.32 15.72 -4.84
N PHE A 35 -12.03 15.70 -5.98
CA PHE A 35 -11.51 16.01 -7.33
C PHE A 35 -10.50 14.98 -7.85
N GLY A 36 -10.34 13.86 -7.15
CA GLY A 36 -9.50 12.74 -7.52
C GLY A 36 -10.15 11.77 -8.51
N GLY A 37 -9.41 10.70 -8.84
CA GLY A 37 -9.82 9.73 -9.85
C GLY A 37 -10.76 8.62 -9.38
N ARG A 38 -10.87 8.38 -8.06
CA ARG A 38 -11.62 7.29 -7.43
C ARG A 38 -11.35 5.91 -8.10
N ARG A 39 -10.07 5.59 -8.30
CA ARG A 39 -9.64 4.45 -9.14
C ARG A 39 -8.24 3.95 -8.82
N ILE A 40 -7.90 2.78 -9.34
CA ILE A 40 -6.52 2.28 -9.41
C ILE A 40 -5.98 2.53 -10.82
N THR A 41 -4.82 3.18 -10.94
CA THR A 41 -4.12 3.36 -12.21
C THR A 41 -2.77 2.66 -12.24
N ARG A 42 -2.31 2.29 -13.44
CA ARG A 42 -0.96 1.77 -13.70
C ARG A 42 -0.25 2.71 -14.65
N THR A 43 0.87 3.28 -14.22
CA THR A 43 1.76 4.08 -15.06
C THR A 43 2.94 3.21 -15.51
N TYR A 44 3.16 3.14 -16.82
CA TYR A 44 4.27 2.37 -17.39
C TYR A 44 5.59 3.09 -17.16
N MET A 45 6.52 2.39 -16.50
CA MET A 45 7.83 2.93 -16.15
C MET A 45 8.89 2.50 -17.17
N PRO A 46 9.86 3.39 -17.50
CA PRO A 46 11.03 3.00 -18.29
C PRO A 46 11.78 1.85 -17.62
N ARG A 47 12.19 0.84 -18.40
CA ARG A 47 13.07 -0.22 -17.91
C ARG A 47 14.53 0.09 -18.23
N PRO A 48 15.49 -0.48 -17.46
CA PRO A 48 16.87 -0.61 -17.91
C PRO A 48 16.92 -1.42 -19.23
N GLU A 49 17.90 -1.13 -20.09
CA GLU A 49 18.06 -1.59 -21.50
C GLU A 49 17.96 -3.12 -21.77
N SER A 50 17.83 -3.97 -20.75
CA SER A 50 17.97 -5.42 -20.85
C SER A 50 16.69 -6.22 -21.14
N GLN A 51 15.55 -5.60 -21.47
CA GLN A 51 14.30 -6.31 -21.79
C GLN A 51 13.60 -5.78 -23.06
N PRO A 52 12.90 -6.65 -23.82
CA PRO A 52 12.22 -6.26 -25.05
C PRO A 52 11.12 -5.23 -24.78
N GLU A 53 11.05 -4.22 -25.65
CA GLU A 53 10.20 -3.07 -25.47
C GLU A 53 8.72 -3.39 -25.73
N SER A 54 7.86 -3.00 -24.79
CA SER A 54 6.43 -2.89 -25.05
C SER A 54 6.14 -1.53 -25.68
N PRO A 55 5.31 -1.44 -26.74
CA PRO A 55 4.91 -0.15 -27.33
C PRO A 55 4.30 0.84 -26.32
N LEU A 56 3.66 0.34 -25.26
CA LEU A 56 3.11 1.17 -24.18
C LEU A 56 4.22 1.72 -23.26
N ARG A 57 5.31 0.98 -23.08
CA ARG A 57 6.48 1.39 -22.26
C ARG A 57 7.40 2.38 -22.97
N LEU A 58 7.28 2.47 -24.29
CA LEU A 58 7.98 3.47 -25.11
C LEU A 58 7.44 4.90 -24.92
N GLN A 59 6.33 5.05 -24.20
CA GLN A 59 5.79 6.34 -23.79
C GLN A 59 5.82 6.43 -22.25
N PRO A 60 6.99 6.71 -21.64
CA PRO A 60 7.09 6.92 -20.20
C PRO A 60 6.04 7.91 -19.69
N GLY A 61 5.29 7.51 -18.67
CA GLY A 61 4.21 8.33 -18.12
C GLY A 61 2.82 8.08 -18.73
N LEU A 62 2.70 7.23 -19.75
CA LEU A 62 1.41 6.68 -20.17
C LEU A 62 0.82 5.85 -19.02
N ALA A 63 -0.46 6.05 -18.74
CA ALA A 63 -1.15 5.35 -17.65
C ALA A 63 -2.51 4.82 -18.10
N ASP A 64 -2.83 3.60 -17.66
CA ASP A 64 -4.13 2.96 -17.85
C ASP A 64 -4.90 2.92 -16.54
N ILE A 65 -6.23 2.92 -16.63
CA ILE A 65 -7.12 2.64 -15.51
C ILE A 65 -7.18 1.12 -15.35
N VAL A 66 -6.77 0.62 -14.19
CA VAL A 66 -6.83 -0.81 -13.87
C VAL A 66 -8.23 -1.19 -13.39
N ALA A 67 -8.82 -0.38 -12.51
CA ALA A 67 -10.21 -0.47 -12.11
C ALA A 67 -10.69 0.89 -11.59
N GLY A 68 -11.92 1.27 -11.92
CA GLY A 68 -12.58 2.46 -11.37
C GLY A 68 -13.99 2.19 -10.84
N LEU A 69 -14.51 0.97 -11.02
CA LEU A 69 -15.86 0.58 -10.66
C LEU A 69 -15.88 -0.80 -10.01
N PHE A 70 -16.81 -1.01 -9.10
CA PHE A 70 -17.23 -2.32 -8.61
C PHE A 70 -18.76 -2.38 -8.59
N ASN A 71 -19.34 -3.42 -9.21
CA ASN A 71 -20.79 -3.55 -9.39
C ASN A 71 -21.44 -2.28 -9.95
N GLU A 72 -20.86 -1.71 -11.01
CA GLU A 72 -21.33 -0.49 -11.70
C GLU A 72 -21.25 0.81 -10.86
N ALA A 73 -20.79 0.74 -9.61
CA ALA A 73 -20.61 1.88 -8.73
C ALA A 73 -19.14 2.31 -8.64
N SER A 74 -18.90 3.61 -8.54
CA SER A 74 -17.57 4.19 -8.33
C SER A 74 -17.02 3.79 -6.96
N PHE A 75 -15.72 3.52 -6.85
CA PHE A 75 -15.05 3.36 -5.54
C PHE A 75 -15.22 4.63 -4.69
N ASN A 76 -15.15 4.53 -3.37
CA ASN A 76 -15.25 5.70 -2.48
C ASN A 76 -14.07 6.65 -2.67
N ALA A 77 -12.91 6.26 -2.15
CA ALA A 77 -11.65 6.98 -2.23
C ALA A 77 -10.48 5.99 -1.97
N PRO A 78 -10.05 5.21 -2.99
CA PRO A 78 -8.93 4.30 -2.85
C PRO A 78 -7.74 4.95 -2.14
N ASN A 79 -7.25 4.32 -1.07
CA ASN A 79 -6.26 4.93 -0.18
C ASN A 79 -4.90 4.28 -0.33
N ASP A 80 -4.78 2.98 -0.10
CA ASP A 80 -3.52 2.26 -0.20
C ASP A 80 -3.67 0.95 -1.00
N LEU A 81 -2.56 0.39 -1.49
CA LEU A 81 -2.57 -0.84 -2.28
C LEU A 81 -1.31 -1.69 -2.11
N VAL A 82 -1.49 -3.00 -2.23
CA VAL A 82 -0.40 -3.99 -2.25
C VAL A 82 -0.65 -5.02 -3.36
N ILE A 83 0.42 -5.65 -3.84
CA ILE A 83 0.37 -6.60 -4.95
C ILE A 83 0.98 -7.92 -4.45
N ASP A 84 0.32 -9.04 -4.72
CA ASP A 84 0.87 -10.34 -4.38
C ASP A 84 1.78 -10.91 -5.46
N GLU A 85 2.48 -12.00 -5.14
CA GLU A 85 3.36 -12.70 -6.08
C GLU A 85 2.63 -13.33 -7.28
N GLN A 86 1.30 -13.42 -7.25
CA GLN A 86 0.49 -13.86 -8.39
C GLN A 86 0.06 -12.69 -9.28
N GLY A 87 0.39 -11.44 -8.91
CA GLY A 87 0.04 -10.23 -9.65
C GLY A 87 -1.37 -9.70 -9.38
N ARG A 88 -2.05 -10.21 -8.34
CA ARG A 88 -3.34 -9.66 -7.89
C ARG A 88 -3.08 -8.39 -7.09
N ILE A 89 -3.95 -7.39 -7.26
CA ILE A 89 -3.84 -6.10 -6.58
C ILE A 89 -4.90 -6.06 -5.48
N TYR A 90 -4.49 -5.78 -4.25
CA TYR A 90 -5.39 -5.57 -3.11
C TYR A 90 -5.33 -4.09 -2.75
N PHE A 91 -6.47 -3.47 -2.49
CA PHE A 91 -6.51 -2.06 -2.13
C PHE A 91 -7.64 -1.75 -1.16
N THR A 92 -7.43 -0.69 -0.37
CA THR A 92 -8.39 -0.16 0.59
C THR A 92 -9.18 0.98 -0.04
N ASP A 93 -10.48 1.03 0.26
CA ASP A 93 -11.40 2.02 -0.28
C ASP A 93 -12.23 2.68 0.84
N PRO A 94 -11.58 3.45 1.72
CA PRO A 94 -12.26 4.22 2.75
C PRO A 94 -13.01 5.41 2.13
N HIS A 95 -13.89 6.01 2.93
CA HIS A 95 -14.44 7.33 2.66
C HIS A 95 -14.00 8.31 3.76
N TYR A 96 -12.83 8.93 3.59
CA TYR A 96 -12.30 9.94 4.53
C TYR A 96 -12.79 11.36 4.20
N THR A 97 -12.75 11.72 2.92
CA THR A 97 -13.02 13.05 2.39
C THR A 97 -13.59 12.93 0.97
N GLY A 98 -14.22 13.99 0.48
CA GLY A 98 -14.79 14.04 -0.86
C GLY A 98 -16.17 14.69 -0.85
N HIS A 99 -16.51 15.37 -1.95
CA HIS A 99 -17.84 15.91 -2.20
C HIS A 99 -18.65 15.02 -3.15
N GLU A 100 -17.99 14.04 -3.75
CA GLU A 100 -18.57 13.03 -4.62
C GLU A 100 -19.59 12.16 -3.86
N PRO A 101 -20.63 11.65 -4.53
CA PRO A 101 -21.57 10.73 -3.89
C PRO A 101 -20.87 9.42 -3.51
N VAL A 102 -21.18 8.95 -2.30
CA VAL A 102 -20.82 7.60 -1.83
C VAL A 102 -21.72 6.60 -2.54
N GLU A 103 -21.13 5.81 -3.44
CA GLU A 103 -21.83 4.81 -4.25
C GLU A 103 -21.55 3.37 -3.79
N GLN A 104 -20.39 3.13 -3.17
CA GLN A 104 -20.15 1.86 -2.49
C GLN A 104 -20.83 1.86 -1.12
N GLU A 105 -21.54 0.78 -0.83
CA GLU A 105 -22.30 0.63 0.42
C GLU A 105 -21.41 0.53 1.68
N VAL A 106 -20.12 0.24 1.51
CA VAL A 106 -19.18 -0.04 2.60
C VAL A 106 -17.82 0.60 2.35
N ASN A 107 -17.09 0.85 3.42
CA ASN A 107 -15.64 1.10 3.39
C ASN A 107 -14.92 -0.25 3.31
N GLY A 108 -14.51 -0.63 2.10
CA GLY A 108 -14.13 -2.02 1.80
C GLY A 108 -12.65 -2.21 1.54
N VAL A 109 -12.24 -3.49 1.55
CA VAL A 109 -11.00 -3.93 0.90
C VAL A 109 -11.38 -4.76 -0.32
N TYR A 110 -10.73 -4.47 -1.43
CA TYR A 110 -11.02 -5.05 -2.73
C TYR A 110 -9.78 -5.75 -3.27
N ARG A 111 -10.00 -6.71 -4.17
CA ARG A 111 -8.98 -7.42 -4.94
C ARG A 111 -9.28 -7.32 -6.41
N ILE A 112 -8.28 -6.99 -7.22
CA ILE A 112 -8.31 -7.05 -8.68
C ILE A 112 -7.48 -8.27 -9.10
N ASP A 113 -8.12 -9.21 -9.80
CA ASP A 113 -7.44 -10.36 -10.38
C ASP A 113 -6.70 -9.99 -11.67
N THR A 114 -5.79 -10.85 -12.10
CA THR A 114 -4.95 -10.61 -13.31
C THR A 114 -5.75 -10.54 -14.60
N ASP A 115 -7.00 -11.03 -14.60
CA ASP A 115 -7.95 -10.91 -15.71
C ASP A 115 -8.78 -9.61 -15.67
N GLY A 116 -8.56 -8.77 -14.66
CA GLY A 116 -9.27 -7.50 -14.45
C GLY A 116 -10.56 -7.62 -13.63
N THR A 117 -10.96 -8.81 -13.18
CA THR A 117 -12.15 -8.96 -12.34
C THR A 117 -11.90 -8.39 -10.93
N VAL A 118 -12.90 -7.67 -10.41
CA VAL A 118 -12.83 -7.02 -9.09
C VAL A 118 -13.73 -7.75 -8.11
N HIS A 119 -13.20 -8.01 -6.91
CA HIS A 119 -13.88 -8.69 -5.82
C HIS A 119 -13.79 -7.85 -4.56
N ARG A 120 -14.91 -7.68 -3.83
CA ARG A 120 -14.88 -7.17 -2.45
C ARG A 120 -14.53 -8.32 -1.51
N ILE A 121 -13.44 -8.20 -0.75
CA ILE A 121 -12.91 -9.28 0.09
C ILE A 121 -13.08 -9.03 1.59
N ILE A 122 -13.23 -7.77 2.02
CA ILE A 122 -13.51 -7.36 3.39
C ILE A 122 -14.53 -6.22 3.35
N SER A 123 -15.53 -6.23 4.23
CA SER A 123 -16.65 -5.27 4.25
C SER A 123 -17.09 -4.81 5.64
N GLU A 124 -16.48 -5.34 6.69
CA GLU A 124 -16.83 -5.15 8.09
C GLU A 124 -15.99 -4.10 8.82
N LEU A 125 -15.03 -3.48 8.12
CA LEU A 125 -14.13 -2.46 8.68
C LEU A 125 -14.80 -1.10 8.75
N ILE A 126 -14.34 -0.26 9.68
CA ILE A 126 -14.86 1.09 9.84
C ILE A 126 -14.33 1.97 8.71
N GLN A 127 -13.01 2.06 8.56
CA GLN A 127 -12.30 2.85 7.55
C GLN A 127 -10.93 2.18 7.27
N PRO A 128 -10.83 1.27 6.29
CA PRO A 128 -9.58 0.61 5.95
C PRO A 128 -8.59 1.62 5.35
N ASN A 129 -7.34 1.56 5.80
CA ASN A 129 -6.30 2.52 5.44
C ASN A 129 -5.08 1.82 4.83
N GLY A 130 -3.97 1.70 5.57
CA GLY A 130 -2.80 0.97 5.11
C GLY A 130 -3.06 -0.52 4.91
N ILE A 131 -2.40 -1.10 3.91
CA ILE A 131 -2.52 -2.52 3.56
C ILE A 131 -1.16 -3.11 3.20
N ALA A 132 -0.86 -4.31 3.69
CA ALA A 132 0.37 -5.01 3.34
C ALA A 132 0.20 -6.53 3.34
N LEU A 133 1.08 -7.21 2.61
CA LEU A 133 1.20 -8.66 2.59
C LEU A 133 2.43 -9.08 3.38
N SER A 134 2.32 -10.17 4.14
CA SER A 134 3.48 -10.81 4.73
C SER A 134 4.46 -11.29 3.64
N ALA A 135 5.75 -11.32 3.97
CA ALA A 135 6.80 -11.76 3.04
C ALA A 135 6.59 -13.19 2.52
N ASP A 136 5.89 -14.05 3.29
CA ASP A 136 5.56 -15.42 2.90
C ASP A 136 4.23 -15.55 2.11
N GLN A 137 3.56 -14.42 1.82
CA GLN A 137 2.31 -14.34 1.06
C GLN A 137 1.13 -15.09 1.69
N ARG A 138 1.12 -15.23 3.02
CA ARG A 138 0.06 -15.95 3.76
C ARG A 138 -0.83 -15.08 4.64
N THR A 139 -0.45 -13.82 4.84
CA THR A 139 -1.18 -12.91 5.71
C THR A 139 -1.39 -11.58 5.00
N LEU A 140 -2.63 -11.10 4.98
CA LEU A 140 -2.96 -9.74 4.60
C LEU A 140 -3.17 -8.93 5.89
N TYR A 141 -2.44 -7.83 6.03
CA TYR A 141 -2.59 -6.88 7.12
C TYR A 141 -3.34 -5.65 6.62
N VAL A 142 -4.32 -5.19 7.40
CA VAL A 142 -5.09 -3.99 7.10
C VAL A 142 -5.16 -3.15 8.37
N ALA A 143 -4.80 -1.88 8.26
CA ALA A 143 -5.09 -0.89 9.29
C ALA A 143 -6.55 -0.47 9.16
N ASP A 144 -7.33 -0.63 10.22
CA ASP A 144 -8.65 -0.02 10.35
C ASP A 144 -8.48 1.26 11.17
N PHE A 145 -8.60 2.40 10.50
CA PHE A 145 -8.27 3.72 11.04
C PHE A 145 -9.54 4.59 11.01
N SER A 146 -10.22 4.66 12.16
CA SER A 146 -11.39 5.48 12.34
C SER A 146 -10.99 6.91 12.71
N ASN A 147 -11.26 7.86 11.82
CA ASN A 147 -11.11 9.28 12.14
C ASN A 147 -12.12 9.81 13.19
N ARG A 148 -12.99 8.95 13.71
CA ARG A 148 -14.04 9.24 14.70
C ARG A 148 -13.71 8.75 16.12
N GLY A 149 -12.54 8.15 16.32
CA GLY A 149 -12.13 7.58 17.61
C GLY A 149 -12.81 6.25 17.97
N GLU A 150 -13.40 5.57 16.98
CA GLU A 150 -14.00 4.25 17.10
C GLU A 150 -12.93 3.17 16.90
N GLY A 151 -12.09 2.93 17.91
CA GLY A 151 -11.27 1.72 18.04
C GLY A 151 -10.36 1.36 16.86
N ASP A 152 -9.31 2.16 16.63
CA ASP A 152 -8.32 1.88 15.59
C ASP A 152 -7.58 0.56 15.85
N ALA A 153 -7.34 -0.21 14.79
CA ALA A 153 -6.73 -1.53 14.90
C ALA A 153 -5.82 -1.86 13.71
N LEU A 154 -4.79 -2.65 13.96
CA LEU A 154 -4.07 -3.39 12.92
C LEU A 154 -4.61 -4.81 12.93
N ILE A 155 -5.19 -5.25 11.81
CA ILE A 155 -5.91 -6.51 11.72
C ILE A 155 -5.15 -7.44 10.77
N ALA A 156 -4.98 -8.69 11.19
CA ALA A 156 -4.36 -9.74 10.39
C ALA A 156 -5.45 -10.67 9.83
N TYR A 157 -5.31 -11.01 8.55
CA TYR A 157 -6.17 -11.95 7.85
C TYR A 157 -5.34 -13.09 7.24
N ASP A 158 -5.82 -14.33 7.36
CA ASP A 158 -5.31 -15.45 6.58
C ASP A 158 -5.59 -15.22 5.10
N LEU A 159 -4.55 -15.14 4.27
CA LEU A 159 -4.68 -15.07 2.83
C LEU A 159 -4.71 -16.49 2.24
N ARG A 160 -5.82 -16.83 1.58
CA ARG A 160 -6.00 -18.13 0.92
C ARG A 160 -5.40 -18.09 -0.49
N ALA A 161 -5.06 -19.26 -1.02
CA ALA A 161 -4.50 -19.40 -2.37
C ALA A 161 -5.38 -18.78 -3.48
N ASN A 162 -6.70 -18.81 -3.32
CA ASN A 162 -7.65 -18.18 -4.26
C ASN A 162 -7.77 -16.64 -4.07
N GLY A 163 -6.97 -16.03 -3.19
CA GLY A 163 -6.93 -14.59 -2.92
C GLY A 163 -8.07 -14.10 -2.04
N SER A 164 -8.90 -14.99 -1.49
CA SER A 164 -9.87 -14.63 -0.45
C SER A 164 -9.18 -14.58 0.91
N VAL A 165 -9.81 -13.90 1.86
CA VAL A 165 -9.27 -13.74 3.20
C VAL A 165 -10.18 -14.34 4.28
N ALA A 166 -9.60 -14.62 5.44
CA ALA A 166 -10.33 -14.95 6.66
C ALA A 166 -9.76 -14.11 7.80
N LEU A 167 -10.62 -13.53 8.64
CA LEU A 167 -10.14 -12.85 9.84
C LEU A 167 -9.32 -13.84 10.68
N ARG A 168 -8.06 -13.49 10.95
CA ARG A 168 -7.21 -14.23 11.88
C ARG A 168 -7.37 -13.63 13.27
N GLU A 169 -7.02 -12.35 13.42
CA GLU A 169 -7.05 -11.64 14.70
C GLU A 169 -6.95 -10.13 14.53
N VAL A 170 -7.34 -9.40 15.58
CA VAL A 170 -6.88 -8.03 15.81
C VAL A 170 -5.46 -8.13 16.37
N LEU A 171 -4.47 -7.83 15.53
CA LEU A 171 -3.05 -7.97 15.88
C LEU A 171 -2.64 -6.92 16.92
N ILE A 172 -3.04 -5.66 16.69
CA ILE A 172 -2.81 -4.54 17.60
C ILE A 172 -4.10 -3.75 17.73
N ALA A 173 -4.52 -3.47 18.97
CA ALA A 173 -5.58 -2.51 19.26
C ALA A 173 -4.94 -1.20 19.73
N TYR A 174 -5.30 -0.09 19.09
CA TYR A 174 -4.79 1.23 19.43
C TYR A 174 -5.81 1.97 20.30
N PRO A 175 -5.41 2.49 21.48
CA PRO A 175 -6.34 3.16 22.39
C PRO A 175 -6.80 4.53 21.88
N GLN A 176 -6.13 5.08 20.87
CA GLN A 176 -6.42 6.40 20.29
C GLN A 176 -6.40 6.33 18.76
N ARG A 177 -5.33 6.87 18.15
CA ARG A 177 -5.10 6.83 16.72
C ARG A 177 -4.10 5.73 16.40
N GLY A 178 -4.41 4.91 15.41
CA GLY A 178 -3.67 3.71 15.09
C GLY A 178 -2.75 3.84 13.89
N ALA A 179 -2.59 2.69 13.23
CA ALA A 179 -1.75 2.54 12.05
C ALA A 179 -2.32 3.29 10.84
N ASP A 180 -1.42 3.85 10.03
CA ASP A 180 -1.67 4.38 8.68
C ASP A 180 -1.06 3.41 7.66
N SER A 181 -0.24 3.87 6.69
CA SER A 181 0.46 2.95 5.79
C SER A 181 1.56 2.14 6.50
N MET A 182 1.84 0.96 5.93
CA MET A 182 2.82 0.02 6.46
C MET A 182 3.64 -0.66 5.35
N ALA A 183 4.83 -1.11 5.71
CA ALA A 183 5.71 -1.91 4.86
C ALA A 183 6.17 -3.16 5.61
N VAL A 184 6.57 -4.20 4.88
CA VAL A 184 7.03 -5.47 5.47
C VAL A 184 8.50 -5.69 5.16
N ASP A 185 9.24 -6.20 6.12
CA ASP A 185 10.60 -6.67 5.90
C ASP A 185 10.67 -8.17 5.58
N THR A 186 11.82 -8.62 5.07
CA THR A 186 12.08 -10.01 4.67
C THR A 186 12.01 -11.02 5.81
N GLU A 187 12.01 -10.58 7.06
CA GLU A 187 11.80 -11.43 8.24
C GLU A 187 10.34 -11.42 8.72
N GLY A 188 9.45 -10.72 8.01
CA GLY A 188 8.02 -10.65 8.29
C GLY A 188 7.61 -9.53 9.27
N ASN A 189 8.52 -8.66 9.72
CA ASN A 189 8.13 -7.58 10.61
C ASN A 189 7.37 -6.48 9.84
N LEU A 190 6.35 -5.93 10.48
CA LEU A 190 5.50 -4.85 9.99
C LEU A 190 6.05 -3.51 10.47
N TRP A 191 6.53 -2.70 9.54
CA TRP A 191 6.95 -1.33 9.78
C TRP A 191 5.79 -0.40 9.46
N THR A 192 5.14 0.16 10.46
CA THR A 192 3.90 0.94 10.30
C THR A 192 4.03 2.35 10.87
N ALA A 193 3.48 3.32 10.15
CA ALA A 193 3.25 4.65 10.69
C ALA A 193 2.12 4.59 11.71
N VAL A 194 2.32 5.12 12.91
CA VAL A 194 1.32 5.15 13.97
C VAL A 194 1.10 6.59 14.41
N LEU A 195 -0.16 7.03 14.36
CA LEU A 195 -0.58 8.41 14.61
C LEU A 195 -1.03 8.66 16.05
N ASP A 196 -0.72 7.73 16.97
CA ASP A 196 -1.04 7.82 18.40
C ASP A 196 -0.65 9.20 18.96
N THR A 197 -1.54 9.83 19.72
CA THR A 197 -1.30 11.22 20.15
C THR A 197 -0.28 11.33 21.28
N SER A 198 -0.04 10.24 22.01
CA SER A 198 0.91 10.17 23.12
C SER A 198 2.29 9.67 22.69
N ARG A 199 2.35 8.78 21.69
CA ARG A 199 3.60 8.17 21.20
C ARG A 199 3.58 7.98 19.67
N PRO A 200 3.53 9.07 18.88
CA PRO A 200 3.54 8.99 17.44
C PRO A 200 4.91 8.56 16.91
N GLY A 201 4.93 7.75 15.86
CA GLY A 201 6.17 7.32 15.24
C GLY A 201 6.02 6.15 14.29
N ILE A 202 7.15 5.60 13.85
CA ILE A 202 7.18 4.33 13.13
C ILE A 202 7.43 3.21 14.12
N TYR A 203 6.59 2.19 14.07
CA TYR A 203 6.71 0.98 14.87
C TYR A 203 7.11 -0.19 13.97
N ALA A 204 7.96 -1.07 14.48
CA ALA A 204 8.22 -2.38 13.89
C ALA A 204 7.58 -3.45 14.77
N TYR A 205 6.54 -4.13 14.29
CA TYR A 205 5.88 -5.24 14.98
C TYR A 205 6.28 -6.58 14.38
N THR A 206 6.42 -7.63 15.19
CA THR A 206 6.53 -9.01 14.65
C THR A 206 5.20 -9.45 14.02
N PRO A 207 5.19 -10.57 13.26
CA PRO A 207 3.94 -11.19 12.81
C PRO A 207 2.95 -11.50 13.94
N GLU A 208 3.43 -11.66 15.18
CA GLU A 208 2.64 -11.92 16.39
C GLU A 208 2.27 -10.63 17.15
N GLY A 209 2.63 -9.45 16.64
CA GLY A 209 2.25 -8.16 17.23
C GLY A 209 3.21 -7.65 18.31
N GLU A 210 4.38 -8.26 18.50
CA GLU A 210 5.36 -7.77 19.48
C GLU A 210 6.10 -6.53 18.95
N GLU A 211 6.18 -5.44 19.71
CA GLU A 211 7.01 -4.27 19.35
C GLU A 211 8.50 -4.63 19.40
N ARG A 212 9.17 -4.59 18.24
CA ARG A 212 10.61 -4.83 18.08
C ARG A 212 11.42 -3.54 18.02
N ALA A 213 10.84 -2.49 17.46
CA ALA A 213 11.50 -1.19 17.33
C ALA A 213 10.48 -0.06 17.29
N TYR A 214 10.95 1.13 17.67
CA TYR A 214 10.21 2.37 17.63
C TYR A 214 11.13 3.50 17.17
N ILE A 215 10.66 4.29 16.21
CA ILE A 215 11.32 5.49 15.71
C ILE A 215 10.39 6.68 15.99
N PRO A 216 10.72 7.55 16.97
CA PRO A 216 9.88 8.69 17.30
C PRO A 216 9.81 9.65 16.12
N LEU A 217 8.59 9.97 15.69
CA LEU A 217 8.34 10.91 14.61
C LEU A 217 6.93 11.47 14.75
N ASN A 218 6.78 12.78 14.65
CA ASN A 218 5.46 13.41 14.69
C ASN A 218 4.77 13.32 13.34
N SER A 219 3.47 12.99 13.36
CA SER A 219 2.61 12.92 12.18
C SER A 219 3.19 12.09 11.01
N PRO A 220 3.62 10.83 11.24
CA PRO A 220 3.99 9.92 10.17
C PRO A 220 2.72 9.46 9.45
N PHE A 221 2.76 9.37 8.12
CA PHE A 221 1.60 8.95 7.31
C PHE A 221 1.89 7.71 6.47
N GLY A 222 3.12 7.53 6.00
CA GLY A 222 3.46 6.36 5.20
C GLY A 222 4.92 5.96 5.32
N THR A 223 5.19 4.69 4.98
CA THR A 223 6.55 4.17 4.98
C THR A 223 6.76 3.13 3.90
N ALA A 224 7.96 3.10 3.32
CA ALA A 224 8.35 2.13 2.31
C ALA A 224 9.86 1.87 2.37
N PHE A 225 10.26 0.64 2.11
CA PHE A 225 11.67 0.32 1.96
C PHE A 225 12.19 0.70 0.57
N GLY A 226 13.44 1.15 0.49
CA GLY A 226 14.15 1.23 -0.77
C GLY A 226 14.39 -0.15 -1.39
N ARG A 227 14.85 -0.19 -2.64
CA ARG A 227 15.23 -1.43 -3.36
C ARG A 227 16.73 -1.49 -3.64
N GLY A 228 17.25 -2.68 -3.93
CA GLY A 228 18.63 -2.88 -4.37
C GLY A 228 19.66 -2.42 -3.34
N SER A 229 20.53 -1.47 -3.71
CA SER A 229 21.52 -0.90 -2.78
C SER A 229 20.89 -0.17 -1.59
N GLN A 230 19.61 0.21 -1.69
CA GLN A 230 18.86 0.91 -0.65
C GLN A 230 17.88 0.01 0.10
N ARG A 231 17.98 -1.32 -0.02
CA ARG A 231 17.06 -2.28 0.62
C ARG A 231 17.00 -2.21 2.15
N HIS A 232 18.00 -1.58 2.78
CA HIS A 232 18.06 -1.30 4.21
C HIS A 232 17.63 0.12 4.59
N VAL A 233 17.16 0.92 3.62
CA VAL A 233 16.71 2.30 3.85
C VAL A 233 15.19 2.28 3.96
N LEU A 234 14.67 2.72 5.10
CA LEU A 234 13.25 2.98 5.30
C LEU A 234 12.99 4.45 4.98
N TYR A 235 12.14 4.71 4.00
CA TYR A 235 11.59 6.02 3.66
C TYR A 235 10.29 6.26 4.42
N ILE A 236 10.07 7.48 4.89
CA ILE A 236 8.93 7.84 5.73
C ILE A 236 8.38 9.19 5.30
N THR A 237 7.10 9.27 4.97
CA THR A 237 6.40 10.55 4.77
C THR A 237 5.84 11.03 6.11
N ALA A 238 6.10 12.28 6.46
CA ALA A 238 5.58 12.88 7.69
C ALA A 238 5.27 14.37 7.48
N SER A 239 3.99 14.74 7.63
CA SER A 239 3.49 16.07 7.25
C SER A 239 3.95 16.45 5.83
N ASN A 240 4.71 17.53 5.67
CA ASN A 240 5.22 18.00 4.38
C ASN A 240 6.68 17.55 4.10
N ASN A 241 7.18 16.54 4.81
CA ASN A 241 8.57 16.10 4.74
C ASN A 241 8.68 14.64 4.31
N LEU A 242 9.78 14.33 3.62
CA LEU A 242 10.24 12.97 3.36
C LEU A 242 11.50 12.71 4.20
N HIS A 243 11.40 11.77 5.13
CA HIS A 243 12.49 11.29 5.95
C HIS A 243 13.06 9.98 5.40
N ARG A 244 14.28 9.66 5.82
CA ARG A 244 14.85 8.33 5.61
C ARG A 244 15.73 7.93 6.78
N ILE A 245 15.81 6.62 7.04
CA ILE A 245 16.68 6.03 8.04
C ILE A 245 17.22 4.70 7.54
N ILE A 246 18.47 4.39 7.88
CA ILE A 246 19.04 3.05 7.62
C ILE A 246 18.67 2.15 8.80
N VAL A 247 18.05 1.02 8.51
CA VAL A 247 17.69 -0.01 9.49
C VAL A 247 18.47 -1.28 9.22
N ARG A 248 18.46 -2.22 10.17
CA ARG A 248 19.18 -3.50 10.03
C ARG A 248 18.43 -4.51 9.16
N LYS A 249 17.14 -4.30 8.95
CA LYS A 249 16.26 -5.18 8.20
C LYS A 249 16.29 -4.84 6.73
N GLU A 250 16.04 -5.85 5.91
CA GLU A 250 15.90 -5.70 4.46
C GLU A 250 14.41 -5.70 4.13
N GLY A 251 13.94 -4.67 3.41
CA GLY A 251 12.56 -4.59 2.97
C GLY A 251 12.18 -5.72 2.01
N TYR A 252 11.00 -6.29 2.21
CA TYR A 252 10.44 -7.23 1.24
C TYR A 252 9.89 -6.47 0.04
N HIS A 253 10.19 -6.97 -1.16
CA HIS A 253 9.67 -6.46 -2.43
C HIS A 253 9.32 -7.64 -3.32
N LEU A 254 8.33 -7.47 -4.20
CA LEU A 254 8.02 -8.48 -5.21
C LEU A 254 9.27 -8.82 -6.05
N PRO A 255 9.56 -10.11 -6.28
CA PRO A 255 10.62 -10.52 -7.19
C PRO A 255 10.41 -9.88 -8.56
N THR A 256 11.44 -9.23 -9.09
CA THR A 256 11.32 -8.63 -10.42
C THR A 256 11.30 -9.73 -11.49
N SER A 257 10.60 -9.46 -12.60
CA SER A 257 10.62 -10.32 -13.80
C SER A 257 12.05 -10.53 -14.36
N VAL A 258 13.00 -9.66 -14.04
CA VAL A 258 14.43 -9.80 -14.37
C VAL A 258 15.09 -10.87 -13.48
N GLU A 259 14.83 -10.84 -12.17
CA GLU A 259 15.44 -11.78 -11.19
C GLU A 259 14.86 -13.19 -11.31
N GLY A 260 13.58 -13.34 -11.64
CA GLY A 260 12.92 -14.63 -11.83
C GLY A 260 13.41 -15.45 -13.04
N SER A 261 14.21 -14.84 -13.93
CA SER A 261 14.84 -15.52 -15.06
C SER A 261 16.15 -16.24 -14.70
N ARG A 262 16.73 -15.96 -13.53
CA ARG A 262 17.83 -16.75 -12.97
C ARG A 262 17.26 -17.97 -12.25
N LYS A 263 16.82 -18.97 -13.00
CA LYS A 263 16.70 -20.33 -12.46
C LYS A 263 18.12 -20.94 -12.36
N PRO A 264 18.39 -21.77 -11.32
CA PRO A 264 19.66 -22.49 -11.20
C PRO A 264 19.90 -23.44 -12.37
#